data_AF-A0A916HWF6-F1
#
_entry.id   AF-A0A916HWF6-F1
#
_cell.length_a   1.000
_cell.length_b   1.000
_cell.length_c   1.000
_cell.angle_alpha   90.00
_cell.angle_beta   90.00
_cell.angle_gamma   90.00
#
_symmetry.space_group_name_H-M   'P 1'
#
loop_
_entity.id
_entity.type
_entity.pdbx_description
1 polymer ?
#
loop_
_entity_poly.entity_id
_entity_poly.type
_entity_poly.pdbx_seq_one_letter_code
_entity_poly.pdbx_strand_id
1 'polypeptide(L)' 'MKLPDKQGHFGQFGGRYVPETLMPALLELEKAYNHYKNDREFKEEFNYYLRQY' A
#
# COMPACT_ATOMS: atom_id res chain seq x y z
N MET A 1 -1.60 -13.27 -14.71
CA MET A 1 -1.37 -11.81 -14.62
C MET A 1 -1.29 -11.44 -13.14
N LYS A 2 -0.36 -10.58 -12.73
CA LYS A 2 -0.24 -10.15 -11.33
C LYS A 2 -1.28 -9.04 -11.07
N LEU A 3 -2.10 -9.21 -10.04
CA LEU A 3 -3.10 -8.24 -9.60
C LEU A 3 -2.65 -7.58 -8.28
N PRO A 4 -3.08 -6.35 -7.99
CA PRO A 4 -3.68 -5.40 -8.94
C PRO A 4 -2.67 -5.00 -10.04
N ASP A 5 -3.17 -4.41 -11.13
CA ASP A 5 -2.31 -3.79 -12.13
C ASP A 5 -1.61 -2.53 -11.57
N LYS A 6 -0.72 -1.91 -12.36
CA LYS A 6 0.01 -0.70 -11.94
C LYS A 6 -0.89 0.50 -11.62
N GLN A 7 -2.13 0.49 -12.10
CA GLN A 7 -3.11 1.55 -11.87
C GLN A 7 -4.00 1.25 -10.66
N GLY A 8 -3.86 0.07 -10.04
CA GLY A 8 -4.66 -0.37 -8.91
C GLY A 8 -5.93 -1.13 -9.30
N HIS A 9 -6.06 -1.59 -10.55
CA HIS A 9 -7.22 -2.34 -11.01
C HIS A 9 -7.06 -3.86 -10.80
N PHE A 10 -8.14 -4.48 -10.33
CA PHE A 10 -8.39 -5.90 -10.33
C PHE A 10 -9.36 -6.25 -11.47
N GLY A 11 -8.82 -6.42 -12.69
CA GLY A 11 -9.65 -6.51 -13.88
C GLY A 11 -10.37 -5.19 -14.15
N GLN A 12 -11.70 -5.20 -14.17
CA GLN A 12 -12.52 -3.99 -14.37
C GLN A 12 -12.80 -3.19 -13.09
N PHE A 13 -12.36 -3.69 -11.92
CA PHE A 13 -12.66 -3.10 -10.62
C PHE A 13 -11.42 -2.44 -10.00
N GLY A 14 -11.60 -1.49 -9.08
CA GLY A 14 -10.48 -0.83 -8.40
C GLY A 14 -10.06 0.46 -9.10
N GLY A 15 -8.77 0.79 -9.09
CA GLY A 15 -8.26 2.08 -9.58
C GLY A 15 -8.32 3.18 -8.53
N ARG A 16 -8.05 4.42 -8.93
CA ARG A 16 -8.02 5.60 -8.06
C ARG A 16 -8.98 6.66 -8.61
N TYR A 17 -10.17 6.74 -8.05
CA TYR A 17 -11.20 7.74 -8.39
C TYR A 17 -11.31 8.76 -7.27
N VAL A 18 -10.30 9.61 -7.14
CA VAL A 18 -10.19 10.64 -6.09
C VAL A 18 -9.91 12.01 -6.72
N PRO A 19 -10.16 13.12 -5.99
CA PRO A 19 -9.71 14.44 -6.42
C PRO A 19 -8.20 14.48 -6.69
N GLU A 20 -7.79 15.27 -7.69
CA GLU A 20 -6.37 15.46 -8.05
C GLU A 20 -5.52 15.92 -6.86
N THR A 21 -6.11 16.74 -5.98
CA THR A 21 -5.47 17.23 -4.76
C THR A 21 -5.07 16.12 -3.78
N LEU A 22 -5.66 14.92 -3.88
CA LEU A 22 -5.29 13.76 -3.06
C LEU A 22 -4.24 12.86 -3.72
N MET A 23 -3.97 13.02 -5.01
CA MET A 23 -3.03 12.17 -5.73
C MET A 23 -1.61 12.19 -5.13
N PRO A 24 -1.04 13.33 -4.71
CA PRO A 24 0.28 13.35 -4.09
C PRO A 24 0.38 12.47 -2.84
N ALA A 25 -0.62 12.55 -1.96
CA ALA A 25 -0.67 11.76 -0.72
C ALA A 25 -0.80 10.26 -0.99
N LEU A 26 -1.59 9.87 -1.99
CA LEU A 26 -1.72 8.46 -2.38
C LEU A 26 -0.41 7.89 -2.95
N LEU A 27 0.32 8.69 -3.74
CA LEU A 27 1.60 8.28 -4.30
C LEU A 27 2.68 8.15 -3.21
N GLU A 28 2.70 9.06 -2.24
CA GLU A 28 3.57 8.99 -1.08
C GLU A 28 3.28 7.73 -0.24
N LEU A 29 2.01 7.47 0.06
CA LEU A 29 1.58 6.28 0.79
C LEU A 29 1.97 4.99 0.05
N GLU A 30 1.72 4.92 -1.26
CA GLU A 30 2.10 3.77 -2.07
C GLU A 30 3.61 3.53 -2.06
N LYS A 31 4.41 4.60 -2.14
CA LYS A 31 5.87 4.52 -2.05
C LYS A 31 6.32 3.99 -0.69
N ALA A 32 5.78 4.56 0.41
CA ALA A 32 6.10 4.14 1.77
C ALA A 32 5.71 2.67 2.00
N TYR A 33 4.49 2.28 1.62
CA TYR A 33 4.04 0.90 1.72
C TYR A 33 4.94 -0.06 0.92
N ASN A 34 5.31 0.29 -0.32
CA ASN A 34 6.17 -0.56 -1.12
C ASN A 34 7.57 -0.75 -0.54
N HIS A 35 8.07 0.24 0.20
CA HIS A 35 9.30 0.14 0.96
C HIS A 35 9.11 -0.76 2.20
N TYR A 36 8.18 -0.42 3.09
CA TYR A 36 8.05 -1.07 4.40
C TYR A 36 7.41 -2.46 4.37
N LYS A 37 6.60 -2.80 3.36
CA LYS A 37 5.93 -4.13 3.28
C LYS A 37 6.90 -5.31 3.26
N ASN A 38 8.17 -5.07 2.90
CA ASN A 38 9.23 -6.06 2.89
C ASN A 38 10.39 -5.72 3.84
N ASP A 39 10.30 -4.59 4.55
CA ASP A 39 11.29 -4.20 5.53
C ASP A 39 11.23 -5.12 6.76
N ARG A 40 12.40 -5.53 7.23
CA ARG A 40 12.50 -6.53 8.31
C ARG A 40 12.14 -5.91 9.65
N GLU A 41 12.66 -4.72 9.95
CA GLU A 41 12.44 -4.05 11.23
C GLU A 41 10.97 -3.69 11.40
N PHE A 42 10.33 -3.16 10.35
CA PHE A 42 8.90 -2.90 10.33
C PHE A 42 8.05 -4.16 10.60
N LYS A 43 8.41 -5.29 9.98
CA LYS A 43 7.70 -6.56 10.20
C LYS A 43 7.89 -7.09 11.62
N GLU A 44 9.07 -6.96 12.20
CA GLU A 44 9.36 -7.39 13.57
C GLU A 44 8.49 -6.59 14.56
N GLU A 45 8.45 -5.26 14.42
CA GLU A 45 7.61 -4.39 15.23
C GLU A 45 6.10 -4.67 15.04
N PHE A 46 5.65 -4.77 13.78
CA PHE A 46 4.26 -5.07 13.48
C PHE A 46 3.81 -6.42 14.09
N ASN A 47 4.63 -7.46 13.97
CA ASN A 47 4.33 -8.78 14.54
C ASN A 47 4.38 -8.80 16.07
N TYR A 48 5.21 -7.95 16.70
CA TYR A 48 5.21 -7.78 18.13
C TYR A 48 3.85 -7.26 18.60
N TYR A 49 3.35 -6.16 18.02
CA TYR A 49 2.08 -5.58 18.42
C TYR A 49 0.89 -6.50 18.14
N LEU A 50 0.87 -7.24 17.03
CA LEU A 50 -0.17 -8.24 16.77
C LEU A 50 -0.26 -9.36 17.82
N ARG A 51 0.79 -9.59 18.61
CA ARG A 51 0.82 -10.64 19.65
C ARG A 51 0.62 -10.09 21.05
N GLN A 52 1.01 -8.84 21.30
CA GLN A 52 1.11 -8.26 22.64
C GLN A 52 0.02 -7.22 22.93
N TYR A 53 -0.82 -6.87 21.94
CA TYR A 53 -1.94 -5.96 22.06
C TYR A 53 -3.19 -6.56 21.41
#